data_AF-A0A6B3HMJ8-F1
#
_entry.id   AF-A0A6B3HMJ8-F1
#
_cell.length_a   1.000
_cell.length_b   1.000
_cell.length_c   1.000
_cell.angle_alpha   90.00
_cell.angle_beta   90.00
_cell.angle_gamma   90.00
#
_symmetry.space_group_name_H-M   'P 1'
#
loop_
_entity.id
_entity.type
_entity.pdbx_description
1 polymer ?
#
loop_
_entity_poly.entity_id
_entity_poly.type
_entity_poly.pdbx_seq_one_letter_code
_entity_poly.pdbx_strand_id
1 'polypeptide(L)'
;MHVTHLSLADFRSYARVEVPLGPGVTAFVGPNGQGKTNLVEAVGYLATLGSHRVSSDAPLVRMGAERAVIRAAVTQGERSQLIELELNPGRANRARINRSSQVRPRDVLGIVRTVLFAPEDLALVKGDPGE
;
A
#
# COMPACT_ATOMS: atom_id res chain seq x y z
N MET A 1 -5.96 11.51 10.50
CA MET A 1 -5.55 10.10 10.37
C MET A 1 -4.05 10.08 10.16
N HIS A 2 -3.33 9.13 10.73
CA HIS A 2 -1.88 9.01 10.63
C HIS A 2 -1.49 7.53 10.54
N VAL A 3 -0.60 7.17 9.61
CA VAL A 3 0.02 5.83 9.55
C VAL A 3 1.19 5.84 10.51
N THR A 4 1.11 5.05 11.58
CA THR A 4 2.15 4.97 12.62
C THR A 4 3.20 3.91 12.31
N HIS A 5 2.83 2.90 11.52
CA HIS A 5 3.74 1.82 11.16
C HIS A 5 3.32 1.17 9.84
N LEU A 6 4.28 0.87 8.97
CA LEU A 6 4.08 0.10 7.74
C LEU A 6 4.95 -1.17 7.80
N SER A 7 4.34 -2.32 7.56
CA SER A 7 5.00 -3.62 7.47
C SER A 7 4.72 -4.22 6.11
N LEU A 8 5.77 -4.60 5.39
CA LEU A 8 5.63 -5.32 4.12
C LEU A 8 6.32 -6.68 4.21
N ALA A 9 5.72 -7.68 3.57
CA ALA A 9 6.36 -8.96 3.29
C ALA A 9 6.13 -9.33 1.83
N ASP A 10 7.20 -9.69 1.13
CA ASP A 10 7.19 -10.06 -0.29
C ASP A 10 6.46 -9.07 -1.22
N PHE A 11 6.47 -7.77 -0.89
CA PHE A 11 5.86 -6.71 -1.68
C PHE A 11 6.92 -5.99 -2.53
N ARG A 12 6.73 -5.99 -3.85
CA ARG A 12 7.65 -5.41 -4.84
C ARG A 12 9.09 -5.90 -4.61
N SER A 13 10.01 -5.00 -4.26
CA SER A 13 11.42 -5.33 -4.02
C SER A 13 11.71 -5.77 -2.58
N TYR A 14 10.76 -5.68 -1.65
CA TYR A 14 10.98 -5.99 -0.24
C TYR A 14 10.62 -7.45 0.06
N ALA A 15 11.59 -8.24 0.51
CA ALA A 15 11.31 -9.52 1.14
C ALA A 15 10.62 -9.30 2.49
N ARG A 16 11.14 -8.37 3.30
CA ARG A 16 10.50 -7.85 4.50
C ARG A 16 10.99 -6.45 4.80
N VAL A 17 10.10 -5.57 5.27
CA VAL A 17 10.48 -4.27 5.84
C VAL A 17 9.47 -3.84 6.90
N GLU A 18 9.95 -3.17 7.95
CA GLU A 18 9.17 -2.60 9.03
C GLU A 18 9.56 -1.12 9.14
N VAL A 19 8.60 -0.22 8.99
CA VAL A 19 8.84 1.23 8.90
C VAL A 19 7.98 1.93 9.95
N PRO A 20 8.55 2.31 11.10
CA PRO A 20 7.87 3.20 12.03
C PRO A 20 7.79 4.61 11.43
N LEU A 21 6.63 5.26 11.61
CA LEU A 21 6.35 6.56 11.03
C LEU A 21 5.86 7.51 12.13
N GLY A 22 6.60 8.60 12.32
CA GLY A 22 6.21 9.69 13.21
C GLY A 22 5.15 10.59 12.56
N PRO A 23 4.50 11.47 13.34
CA PRO A 23 3.64 12.51 12.79
C PRO A 23 4.47 13.52 11.97
N GLY A 24 3.82 14.17 11.01
CA GLY A 24 4.46 15.17 10.15
C GLY A 24 5.13 14.58 8.92
N VAL A 25 6.16 15.25 8.43
CA VAL A 25 6.82 14.90 7.15
C VAL A 25 7.82 13.78 7.38
N THR A 26 7.70 12.71 6.60
CA THR A 26 8.71 11.65 6.49
C THR A 26 9.32 11.69 5.09
N ALA A 27 10.66 11.68 5.02
CA ALA A 27 11.39 11.61 3.75
C ALA A 27 12.12 10.26 3.65
N PHE A 28 11.83 9.49 2.59
CA PHE A 28 12.61 8.32 2.23
C PHE A 28 13.72 8.74 1.28
N VAL A 29 14.98 8.59 1.70
CA VAL A 29 16.16 9.02 0.93
C VAL A 29 17.04 7.82 0.62
N GLY A 30 17.58 7.80 -0.59
CA GLY A 30 18.49 6.75 -1.05
C GLY A 30 18.57 6.69 -2.57
N PRO A 31 19.43 5.83 -3.13
CA PRO A 31 19.58 5.66 -4.57
C PRO A 31 18.27 5.27 -5.28
N ASN A 32 18.19 5.55 -6.58
CA ASN A 32 17.09 5.09 -7.42
C ASN A 32 17.06 3.56 -7.48
N GLY A 33 15.86 2.99 -7.62
CA GLY A 33 15.67 1.54 -7.64
C GLY A 33 15.61 0.85 -6.26
N GLN A 34 15.91 1.56 -5.15
CA GLN A 34 15.93 0.97 -3.80
C GLN A 34 14.54 0.79 -3.15
N GLY A 35 13.45 0.91 -3.91
CA GLY A 35 12.11 0.65 -3.39
C GLY A 35 11.47 1.78 -2.58
N LYS A 36 11.99 3.01 -2.66
CA LYS A 36 11.36 4.20 -2.04
C LYS A 36 9.90 4.37 -2.45
N THR A 37 9.64 4.33 -3.76
CA THR A 37 8.28 4.41 -4.32
C THR A 37 7.41 3.23 -3.91
N ASN A 38 7.99 2.04 -3.67
CA ASN A 38 7.22 0.86 -3.24
C ASN A 38 6.61 1.06 -1.84
N LEU A 39 7.28 1.80 -0.94
CA LEU A 39 6.73 2.13 0.38
C LEU A 39 5.48 3.01 0.24
N VAL A 40 5.57 4.06 -0.57
CA VAL A 40 4.46 4.98 -0.84
C VAL A 40 3.32 4.26 -1.56
N GLU A 41 3.65 3.45 -2.56
CA GLU A 41 2.69 2.63 -3.31
C GLU A 41 1.93 1.68 -2.40
N ALA A 42 2.58 1.05 -1.41
CA ALA A 42 1.91 0.16 -0.47
C ALA A 42 0.85 0.89 0.38
N VAL A 43 1.14 2.11 0.84
CA VAL A 43 0.16 2.93 1.57
C VAL A 43 -0.99 3.34 0.66
N GLY A 44 -0.69 3.77 -0.57
CA GLY A 44 -1.71 4.08 -1.58
C GLY A 44 -2.62 2.89 -1.89
N TYR A 45 -2.04 1.70 -2.02
CA TYR A 45 -2.78 0.47 -2.28
C TYR A 45 -3.74 0.14 -1.13
N LEU A 46 -3.34 0.31 0.13
CA LEU A 46 -4.26 0.10 1.26
C LEU A 46 -5.45 1.06 1.23
N ALA A 47 -5.28 2.27 0.67
CA ALA A 47 -6.34 3.26 0.60
C ALA A 47 -7.32 3.02 -0.57
N THR A 48 -6.85 2.43 -1.67
CA THR A 48 -7.60 2.37 -2.94
C THR A 48 -7.86 0.95 -3.45
N LEU A 49 -7.17 -0.06 -2.92
CA LEU A 49 -7.08 -1.42 -3.45
C LEU A 49 -6.53 -1.49 -4.89
N GLY A 50 -5.75 -0.49 -5.29
CA GLY A 50 -5.16 -0.42 -6.62
C GLY A 50 -3.77 0.21 -6.61
N SER A 51 -2.98 -0.11 -7.62
CA SER A 51 -1.70 0.54 -7.87
C SER A 51 -1.84 1.61 -8.94
N HIS A 52 -1.16 2.74 -8.75
CA HIS A 52 -1.00 3.79 -9.75
C HIS A 52 -0.02 3.40 -10.88
N ARG A 53 0.76 2.33 -10.69
CA ARG A 53 1.84 1.92 -11.60
C ARG A 53 1.50 0.70 -12.44
N VAL A 54 0.55 -0.13 -11.98
CA VAL A 54 0.18 -1.40 -12.62
C VAL A 54 -1.31 -1.66 -12.47
N SER A 55 -1.91 -2.30 -13.48
CA SER A 55 -3.34 -2.62 -13.53
C SER A 55 -3.72 -3.95 -12.87
N SER A 56 -2.74 -4.72 -12.36
CA SER A 56 -2.96 -6.00 -11.69
C SER A 56 -2.04 -6.20 -10.49
N ASP A 57 -2.36 -7.15 -9.63
CA ASP A 57 -1.61 -7.39 -8.39
C ASP A 57 -0.35 -8.23 -8.57
N ALA A 58 -0.24 -9.02 -9.65
CA ALA A 58 0.91 -9.91 -9.86
C ALA A 58 2.26 -9.18 -9.83
N PRO A 59 2.43 -8.01 -10.47
CA PRO A 59 3.66 -7.23 -10.38
C PRO A 59 3.94 -6.61 -9.00
N LEU A 60 2.95 -6.61 -8.09
CA LEU A 60 3.12 -6.13 -6.71
C LEU A 60 3.72 -7.20 -5.80
N VAL A 61 3.67 -8.47 -6.19
CA VAL A 61 4.32 -9.57 -5.47
C VAL A 61 5.78 -9.68 -5.88
N ARG A 62 6.65 -9.88 -4.90
CA ARG A 62 8.09 -10.03 -5.12
C ARG A 62 8.36 -11.24 -6.01
N MET A 63 9.32 -11.08 -6.92
CA MET A 63 9.75 -12.16 -7.80
C MET A 63 10.11 -13.42 -7.01
N GLY A 64 9.52 -14.56 -7.39
CA GLY A 64 9.69 -15.85 -6.74
C GLY A 64 8.84 -16.07 -5.49
N ALA A 65 8.02 -15.11 -5.07
CA ALA A 65 7.04 -15.28 -4.00
C ALA A 65 5.65 -15.59 -4.56
N GLU A 66 4.84 -16.32 -3.80
CA GLU A 66 3.47 -16.69 -4.19
C GLU A 66 2.44 -15.61 -3.84
N ARG A 67 2.74 -14.78 -2.83
CA ARG A 67 1.84 -13.75 -2.29
C ARG A 67 2.65 -12.62 -1.66
N ALA A 68 2.00 -11.49 -1.44
CA ALA A 68 2.56 -10.37 -0.67
C ALA A 68 1.62 -9.96 0.46
N VAL A 69 2.17 -9.36 1.50
CA VAL A 69 1.39 -8.79 2.61
C VAL A 69 1.75 -7.32 2.78
N ILE A 70 0.72 -6.48 2.81
CA ILE A 70 0.81 -5.07 3.20
C ILE A 70 0.04 -4.92 4.50
N ARG A 71 0.71 -4.43 5.54
CA ARG A 71 0.09 -4.17 6.84
C ARG A 71 0.41 -2.77 7.31
N ALA A 72 -0.59 -2.04 7.80
CA ALA A 72 -0.39 -0.72 8.37
C ALA A 72 -1.13 -0.58 9.70
N ALA A 73 -0.45 0.01 10.68
CA ALA A 73 -1.09 0.56 11.87
C ALA A 73 -1.44 2.03 11.60
N VAL A 74 -2.67 2.42 11.88
CA VAL A 74 -3.17 3.78 11.69
C VAL A 74 -3.90 4.28 12.92
N THR A 75 -3.79 5.58 13.17
CA THR A 75 -4.49 6.29 14.23
C THR A 75 -5.41 7.36 13.66
N GLN A 76 -6.58 7.53 14.27
CA GLN A 76 -7.52 8.61 13.99
C GLN A 76 -8.13 9.09 15.31
N GLY A 77 -7.65 10.23 15.82
CA GLY A 77 -7.93 10.62 17.21
C GLY A 77 -7.42 9.54 18.15
N GLU A 78 -8.25 9.12 19.11
CA GLU A 78 -7.94 8.07 20.08
C GLU A 78 -8.05 6.64 19.52
N ARG A 79 -8.57 6.47 18.30
CA ARG A 79 -8.78 5.14 17.71
C ARG A 79 -7.54 4.68 16.97
N SER A 80 -7.09 3.47 17.28
CA SER A 80 -6.04 2.77 16.54
C SER A 80 -6.63 1.57 15.80
N GLN A 81 -6.21 1.38 14.55
CA GLN A 81 -6.59 0.22 13.75
C GLN A 81 -5.37 -0.41 13.09
N LEU A 82 -5.37 -1.74 13.01
CA LEU A 82 -4.40 -2.51 12.24
C LEU A 82 -5.09 -3.05 10.98
N ILE A 83 -4.62 -2.63 9.82
CA ILE A 83 -5.08 -3.15 8.53
C ILE A 83 -4.03 -4.13 8.01
N GLU A 84 -4.50 -5.26 7.50
CA GLU A 84 -3.67 -6.22 6.78
C GLU A 84 -4.37 -6.62 5.49
N LEU A 85 -3.60 -6.64 4.41
CA LEU A 85 -4.03 -7.06 3.10
C LEU A 85 -3.02 -8.04 2.51
N GLU A 86 -3.51 -9.22 2.14
CA GLU A 86 -2.74 -10.28 1.48
C GLU A 86 -3.10 -10.31 -0.01
N LEU A 87 -2.12 -9.98 -0.84
CA LEU A 87 -2.21 -10.02 -2.30
C LEU A 87 -1.95 -11.44 -2.79
N ASN A 88 -2.91 -11.99 -3.52
CA ASN A 88 -2.88 -13.37 -4.00
C ASN A 88 -3.08 -13.40 -5.52
N PRO A 89 -2.01 -13.25 -6.33
CA PRO A 89 -2.11 -13.25 -7.79
C PRO A 89 -2.89 -14.46 -8.33
N GLY A 90 -3.86 -14.21 -9.21
CA GLY A 90 -4.73 -15.25 -9.78
C GLY A 90 -5.80 -15.78 -8.81
N ARG A 91 -5.92 -15.23 -7.60
CA ARG A 91 -6.95 -15.57 -6.60
C ARG A 91 -7.51 -14.30 -5.98
N ALA A 92 -8.53 -14.44 -5.14
CA ALA A 92 -9.08 -13.32 -4.40
C ALA A 92 -8.13 -12.86 -3.28
N ASN A 93 -7.89 -11.55 -3.19
CA ASN A 93 -7.16 -10.95 -2.07
C ASN A 93 -7.91 -11.13 -0.75
N ARG A 94 -7.16 -11.13 0.34
CA ARG A 94 -7.69 -11.34 1.70
C ARG A 94 -7.37 -10.15 2.56
N ALA A 95 -8.30 -9.76 3.43
CA ALA A 95 -8.12 -8.63 4.32
C ALA A 95 -8.46 -8.98 5.76
N ARG A 96 -7.82 -8.29 6.71
CA ARG A 96 -8.12 -8.34 8.14
C ARG A 96 -8.05 -6.95 8.73
N ILE A 97 -8.89 -6.68 9.73
CA ILE A 97 -8.87 -5.44 10.51
C ILE A 97 -8.74 -5.83 11.99
N ASN A 98 -7.78 -5.25 12.70
CA ASN A 98 -7.54 -5.50 14.13
C ASN A 98 -7.31 -6.98 14.49
N ARG A 99 -6.61 -7.72 13.62
CA ARG A 99 -6.32 -9.17 13.79
C ARG A 99 -7.57 -10.05 13.91
N SER A 100 -8.73 -9.57 13.45
CA SER A 100 -9.98 -10.33 13.45
C SER A 100 -10.00 -11.43 12.39
N SER A 101 -11.17 -12.09 12.27
CA SER A 101 -11.50 -12.95 11.13
C SER A 101 -11.35 -12.21 9.81
N GLN A 102 -11.22 -12.97 8.73
CA GLN A 102 -11.09 -12.40 7.40
C GLN A 102 -12.33 -11.57 7.04
N VAL A 103 -12.10 -10.36 6.54
CA VAL A 103 -13.12 -9.45 6.01
C VAL A 103 -13.01 -9.36 4.48
N ARG A 104 -13.97 -8.71 3.83
CA ARG A 104 -13.87 -8.47 2.38
C ARG A 104 -12.83 -7.37 2.15
N PRO A 105 -12.01 -7.43 1.08
CA PRO A 105 -11.03 -6.38 0.80
C PRO A 105 -11.63 -4.97 0.78
N ARG A 106 -12.83 -4.81 0.20
CA ARG A 106 -13.55 -3.52 0.16
C ARG A 106 -13.82 -2.90 1.54
N ASP A 107 -13.87 -3.71 2.60
CA ASP A 107 -14.16 -3.24 3.95
C ASP A 107 -12.96 -2.47 4.55
N VAL A 108 -11.80 -2.54 3.91
CA VAL A 108 -10.59 -1.76 4.26
C VAL A 108 -10.67 -0.32 3.75
N LEU A 109 -11.46 -0.07 2.70
CA LEU A 109 -11.54 1.24 2.05
C LEU A 109 -12.03 2.31 3.05
N GLY A 110 -11.40 3.48 3.02
CA GLY A 110 -11.72 4.61 3.89
C GLY A 110 -11.05 4.57 5.28
N ILE A 111 -10.49 3.43 5.70
CA ILE A 111 -9.66 3.36 6.91
C ILE A 111 -8.33 4.07 6.66
N VAL A 112 -7.63 3.67 5.59
CA VAL A 112 -6.50 4.42 5.05
C VAL A 112 -7.05 5.41 4.01
N ARG A 113 -6.68 6.68 4.12
CA ARG A 113 -7.08 7.78 3.25
C ARG A 113 -5.81 8.52 2.84
N THR A 114 -5.56 8.54 1.55
CA THR A 114 -4.37 9.17 0.97
C THR A 114 -4.76 9.98 -0.25
N VAL A 115 -4.00 11.05 -0.48
CA VAL A 115 -3.85 11.64 -1.81
C VAL A 115 -2.44 11.29 -2.25
N LEU A 116 -2.33 10.61 -3.38
CA LEU A 116 -1.04 10.28 -3.98
C LEU A 116 -0.76 11.31 -5.07
N PHE A 117 0.46 11.82 -5.07
CA PHE A 117 0.99 12.61 -6.18
C PHE A 117 2.12 11.80 -6.80
N ALA A 118 1.97 11.44 -8.07
CA ALA A 118 2.91 10.62 -8.81
C ALA A 118 3.32 11.34 -10.12
N PRO A 119 4.52 11.07 -10.65
CA PRO A 119 4.96 11.67 -11.92
C PRO A 119 3.98 11.42 -13.07
N GLU A 120 3.27 10.28 -13.05
CA GLU A 120 2.29 9.89 -14.05
C GLU A 120 1.03 10.78 -14.04
N ASP A 121 0.74 11.51 -12.95
CA ASP A 121 -0.40 12.43 -12.87
C ASP A 121 -0.30 13.60 -13.87
N LEU A 122 0.87 13.80 -14.47
CA LEU A 122 1.03 14.73 -15.60
C LEU A 122 0.24 14.29 -16.84
N ALA A 123 -0.05 13.00 -17.00
CA ALA A 123 -0.90 12.49 -18.07
C ALA A 123 -2.33 13.02 -17.95
N LEU A 124 -2.86 13.19 -16.73
CA LEU A 124 -4.20 13.76 -16.53
C LEU A 124 -4.36 15.19 -17.09
N VAL A 125 -3.24 15.92 -17.25
CA VAL A 125 -3.23 17.29 -17.80
C VAL A 125 -2.95 17.33 -19.30
N LYS A 126 -2.22 16.35 -19.82
CA LYS A 126 -1.64 16.40 -21.19
C LYS A 126 -2.02 15.21 -22.08
N GLY A 127 -2.64 14.19 -21.51
CA GLY A 127 -3.02 12.96 -22.17
C GLY A 127 -4.40 13.05 -22.81
N ASP A 128 -4.78 11.97 -23.47
CA ASP A 128 -6.09 11.85 -24.11
C ASP A 128 -7.18 11.60 -23.05
N PRO A 129 -8.48 11.86 -23.34
CA PRO A 129 -9.58 11.69 -22.37
C PRO A 129 -9.75 10.30 -21.74
N GLY A 130 -9.05 9.28 -22.24
CA GLY A 130 -9.06 7.92 -21.70
C GLY A 130 -7.92 7.60 -20.74
N GLU A 131 -6.98 8.54 -20.53
CA GLU A 131 -5.85 8.45 -19.59
C GLU A 131 -6.04 9.31 -18.33
#